data_AF-A0A519H0H4-F1
#
_entry.id   AF-A0A519H0H4-F1
#
_cell.length_a   1.000
_cell.length_b   1.000
_cell.length_c   1.000
_cell.angle_alpha   90.00
_cell.angle_beta   90.00
_cell.angle_gamma   90.00
#
_symmetry.space_group_name_H-M   'P 1'
#
loop_
_entity.id
_entity.type
_entity.pdbx_description
1 polymer ?
#
loop_
_entity_poly.entity_id
_entity_poly.type
_entity_poly.pdbx_seq_one_letter_code
_entity_poly.pdbx_strand_id
1 'polypeptide(L)'
;MAAPTPVRHAWRALTGLVVLTAILFGINALGVFVFKDSDGNPGSSWVPELALDLQGGTQIILEANTPDGSQPSVEQMEQAAAIIRQRVDASGVGEADITTQAGNQIVVQIPGLADEETRNRIEASAQLQLRAVIFTGAPATSYVGDDGKETPYPSPDPTLNAIPTDRPGK
;
A
#
# COMPACT_ATOMS: atom_id res chain seq x y z
N MET A 1 55.05 -13.14 -48.43
CA MET A 1 53.62 -13.11 -48.04
C MET A 1 53.47 -11.96 -47.05
N ALA A 2 52.73 -10.91 -47.39
CA ALA A 2 52.62 -9.72 -46.52
C ALA A 2 51.72 -10.02 -45.32
N ALA A 3 52.20 -9.76 -44.11
CA ALA A 3 51.41 -9.95 -42.88
C ALA A 3 50.20 -9.00 -42.90
N PRO A 4 48.99 -9.47 -42.53
CA PRO A 4 47.81 -8.61 -42.50
C PRO A 4 47.99 -7.49 -41.48
N THR A 5 47.80 -6.24 -41.90
CA THR A 5 47.92 -5.06 -41.03
C THR A 5 46.80 -5.02 -39.97
N PRO A 6 47.08 -4.59 -38.73
CA PRO A 6 46.16 -4.67 -37.59
C PRO A 6 44.82 -3.93 -37.77
N VAL A 7 44.76 -2.91 -38.64
CA VAL A 7 43.57 -2.07 -38.86
C VAL A 7 42.36 -2.79 -39.45
N ARG A 8 42.58 -3.83 -40.28
CA ARG A 8 41.49 -4.56 -40.96
C ARG A 8 40.73 -5.46 -40.00
N HIS A 9 41.44 -5.95 -38.98
CA HIS A 9 40.87 -6.77 -37.92
C HIS A 9 40.06 -5.93 -36.93
N ALA A 10 40.48 -4.69 -36.68
CA ALA A 10 39.77 -3.75 -35.81
C ALA A 10 38.35 -3.43 -36.33
N TRP A 11 38.18 -3.19 -37.64
CA TRP A 11 36.85 -2.91 -38.21
C TRP A 11 35.89 -4.08 -38.10
N ARG A 12 36.35 -5.32 -38.33
CA ARG A 12 35.52 -6.52 -38.19
C ARG A 12 35.10 -6.74 -36.73
N ALA A 13 35.99 -6.47 -35.79
CA ALA A 13 35.68 -6.52 -34.35
C ALA A 13 34.69 -5.43 -33.93
N LEU A 14 34.82 -4.20 -34.46
CA LEU A 14 33.90 -3.10 -34.18
C LEU A 14 32.50 -3.36 -34.74
N THR A 15 32.39 -3.84 -35.98
CA THR A 15 31.10 -4.26 -36.53
C THR A 15 30.48 -5.39 -35.70
N GLY A 16 31.30 -6.36 -35.28
CA GLY A 16 30.84 -7.43 -34.39
C GLY A 16 30.31 -6.91 -33.04
N LEU A 17 31.01 -5.97 -32.41
CA LEU A 17 30.59 -5.34 -31.16
C LEU A 17 29.27 -4.59 -31.33
N VAL A 18 29.13 -3.78 -32.38
CA VAL A 18 27.90 -3.02 -32.65
C VAL A 18 26.71 -3.96 -32.87
N VAL A 19 26.90 -5.04 -33.62
CA VAL A 19 25.86 -6.05 -33.83
C VAL A 19 25.48 -6.73 -32.51
N LEU A 20 26.47 -7.12 -31.70
CA LEU A 20 26.21 -7.71 -30.38
C LEU A 20 25.43 -6.75 -29.47
N THR A 21 25.82 -5.47 -29.41
CA THR A 21 25.12 -4.46 -28.62
C THR A 21 23.70 -4.24 -29.11
N ALA A 22 23.47 -4.19 -30.43
CA ALA A 22 22.13 -4.06 -30.99
C ALA A 22 21.23 -5.27 -30.66
N ILE A 23 21.80 -6.48 -30.70
CA ILE A 23 21.09 -7.70 -30.29
C ILE A 23 20.71 -7.63 -28.81
N LEU A 24 21.65 -7.29 -27.93
CA LEU A 24 21.38 -7.17 -26.49
C LEU A 24 20.32 -6.11 -26.18
N PHE A 25 20.37 -4.96 -26.86
CA PHE A 25 19.37 -3.91 -26.71
C PHE A 25 17.99 -4.36 -27.21
N GLY A 26 17.95 -5.08 -28.35
CA GLY A 26 16.72 -5.66 -28.89
C GLY A 26 16.08 -6.69 -27.95
N ILE A 27 16.88 -7.55 -27.32
CA ILE A 27 16.39 -8.53 -26.34
C ILE A 27 15.79 -7.82 -25.11
N ASN A 28 16.47 -6.79 -24.58
CA ASN A 28 15.96 -6.00 -23.46
C ASN A 28 14.67 -5.25 -23.84
N ALA A 29 14.62 -4.63 -25.02
CA ALA A 29 13.43 -3.95 -25.51
C ALA A 29 12.25 -4.91 -25.66
N LEU A 30 12.49 -6.13 -26.15
CA LEU A 30 11.46 -7.15 -26.23
C LEU A 30 10.95 -7.53 -24.82
N GLY A 31 11.86 -7.64 -23.84
CA GLY A 31 11.56 -7.76 -22.40
C GLY A 31 10.54 -6.73 -21.90
N VAL A 32 10.79 -5.45 -22.19
CA VAL A 32 10.00 -4.31 -21.68
C VAL A 32 8.67 -4.14 -22.43
N PHE A 33 8.66 -4.30 -23.75
CA PHE A 33 7.49 -3.94 -24.57
C PHE A 33 6.52 -5.11 -24.79
N VAL A 34 7.03 -6.34 -24.87
CA VAL A 34 6.23 -7.53 -25.23
C VAL A 34 5.72 -8.27 -24.00
N PHE A 35 6.58 -8.48 -23.00
CA PHE A 35 6.16 -9.15 -21.78
C PHE A 35 5.52 -8.13 -20.84
N LYS A 36 4.23 -8.31 -20.54
CA LYS A 36 3.50 -7.51 -19.55
C LYS A 36 3.01 -8.41 -18.42
N ASP A 37 2.96 -7.88 -17.20
CA ASP A 37 2.37 -8.55 -16.06
C ASP A 37 0.82 -8.58 -16.14
N SER A 38 0.18 -9.20 -15.14
CA SER A 38 -1.27 -9.32 -15.03
C SER A 38 -2.00 -7.97 -14.91
N ASP A 39 -1.27 -6.91 -14.52
CA ASP A 39 -1.79 -5.56 -14.31
C ASP A 39 -1.48 -4.64 -15.52
N GLY A 40 -0.82 -5.18 -16.57
CA GLY A 40 -0.48 -4.49 -17.81
C GLY A 40 0.85 -3.72 -17.79
N ASN A 41 1.66 -3.84 -16.73
CA ASN A 41 2.96 -3.20 -16.62
C ASN A 41 4.05 -3.98 -17.38
N PRO A 42 5.12 -3.32 -17.85
CA PRO A 42 6.29 -3.98 -18.44
C PRO A 42 6.90 -5.03 -17.50
N GLY A 43 7.14 -6.25 -17.99
CA GLY A 43 7.77 -7.34 -17.24
C GLY A 43 9.28 -7.18 -17.05
N SER A 44 9.87 -6.10 -17.59
CA SER A 44 11.27 -5.73 -17.41
C SER A 44 11.39 -4.20 -17.43
N SER A 45 12.42 -3.67 -16.76
CA SER A 45 12.68 -2.23 -16.64
C SER A 45 14.03 -1.86 -17.25
N TRP A 46 14.08 -0.69 -17.91
CA TRP A 46 15.33 -0.07 -18.39
C TRP A 46 16.18 0.51 -17.27
N VAL A 47 15.56 0.75 -16.11
CA VAL A 47 16.22 1.24 -14.91
C VAL A 47 16.38 0.05 -13.96
N PRO A 48 17.60 -0.21 -13.45
CA PRO A 48 17.79 -1.25 -12.45
C PRO A 48 16.93 -0.94 -11.23
N GLU A 49 16.30 -1.98 -10.69
CA GLU A 49 15.52 -1.86 -9.46
C GLU A 49 16.45 -1.37 -8.33
N LEU A 50 16.03 -0.34 -7.60
CA LEU A 50 16.86 0.20 -6.53
C LEU A 50 16.91 -0.86 -5.42
N ALA A 51 18.14 -1.27 -5.07
CA ALA A 51 18.35 -2.12 -3.92
C ALA A 51 17.85 -1.43 -2.64
N LEU A 52 17.50 -2.23 -1.65
CA LEU A 52 16.98 -1.82 -0.33
C LEU A 52 17.80 -0.68 0.33
N ASP A 53 19.11 -0.63 0.09
CA ASP A 53 20.03 0.40 0.63
C ASP A 53 19.83 1.81 0.03
N LEU A 54 19.24 1.91 -1.16
CA LEU A 54 18.94 3.18 -1.84
C LEU A 54 17.44 3.51 -1.84
N GLN A 55 16.60 2.65 -1.28
CA GLN A 55 15.15 2.81 -1.31
C GLN A 55 14.67 3.97 -0.43
N GLY A 56 15.55 4.49 0.45
CA GLY A 56 15.20 5.54 1.40
C GLY A 56 14.08 5.10 2.34
N GLY A 57 13.70 5.97 3.27
CA GLY A 57 12.57 5.74 4.15
C GLY A 57 11.62 6.93 4.11
N THR A 58 10.39 6.70 4.53
CA THR A 58 9.41 7.77 4.75
C THR A 58 9.43 8.17 6.22
N GLN A 59 9.63 9.46 6.48
CA GLN A 59 9.49 10.03 7.82
C GLN A 59 8.18 10.80 7.91
N ILE A 60 7.36 10.44 8.90
CA ILE A 60 6.10 11.10 9.22
C ILE A 60 6.23 11.69 10.62
N ILE A 61 5.96 12.98 10.77
CA ILE A 61 5.96 13.67 12.05
C ILE A 61 4.51 14.01 12.38
N LEU A 62 3.99 13.39 13.44
CA LEU A 62 2.63 13.58 13.91
C LEU A 62 2.65 14.50 15.14
N GLU A 63 1.77 15.48 15.17
CA GLU A 63 1.55 16.35 16.33
C GLU A 63 0.28 15.94 17.06
N ALA A 64 0.37 15.77 18.38
CA ALA A 64 -0.75 15.37 19.21
C ALA A 64 -1.65 16.57 19.50
N ASN A 65 -2.90 16.49 19.01
CA ASN A 65 -3.95 17.46 19.30
C ASN A 65 -4.88 16.93 20.39
N THR A 66 -4.88 17.58 21.56
CA THR A 66 -5.81 17.26 22.65
C THR A 66 -7.11 18.06 22.49
N PRO A 67 -8.27 17.55 22.96
CA PRO A 67 -9.55 18.24 22.85
C PRO A 67 -9.57 19.64 23.50
N ASP A 68 -8.81 19.79 24.59
CA ASP A 68 -8.75 21.03 25.38
C ASP A 68 -7.56 21.93 24.98
N GLY A 69 -6.78 21.54 23.97
CA GLY A 69 -5.58 22.27 23.52
C GLY A 69 -4.41 22.26 24.51
N SER A 70 -4.52 21.49 25.59
CA SER A 70 -3.46 21.29 26.58
C SER A 70 -2.35 20.36 26.05
N GLN A 71 -1.16 20.44 26.65
CA GLN A 71 -0.08 19.54 26.29
C GLN A 71 -0.42 18.11 26.71
N PRO A 72 -0.29 17.10 25.81
CA PRO A 72 -0.57 15.71 26.16
C PRO A 72 0.35 15.22 27.28
N SER A 73 -0.16 14.31 28.10
CA SER A 73 0.65 13.63 29.12
C SER A 73 1.60 12.62 28.48
N VAL A 74 2.66 12.23 29.21
CA VAL A 74 3.62 11.22 28.75
C VAL A 74 2.91 9.89 28.46
N GLU A 75 1.98 9.49 29.33
CA GLU A 75 1.21 8.25 29.18
C GLU A 75 0.32 8.29 27.93
N GLN A 76 -0.26 9.44 27.61
CA GLN A 76 -1.05 9.61 26.37
C GLN A 76 -0.18 9.49 25.13
N MET A 77 1.04 10.05 25.16
CA MET A 77 1.99 9.94 24.07
C MET A 77 2.50 8.51 23.90
N GLU A 78 2.78 7.80 24.98
CA GLU A 78 3.18 6.39 24.97
C GLU A 78 2.05 5.50 24.42
N GLN A 79 0.80 5.74 24.87
CA GLN A 79 -0.36 5.02 24.36
C GLN A 79 -0.58 5.28 22.86
N ALA A 80 -0.45 6.53 22.41
CA ALA A 80 -0.56 6.88 21.01
C ALA A 80 0.54 6.19 20.18
N ALA A 81 1.79 6.20 20.64
CA ALA A 81 2.90 5.51 19.99
C ALA A 81 2.67 4.00 19.88
N ALA A 82 2.13 3.36 20.93
CA ALA A 82 1.78 1.94 20.92
C ALA A 82 0.67 1.60 19.91
N ILE A 83 -0.37 2.45 19.81
CA ILE A 83 -1.44 2.29 18.82
C ILE A 83 -0.89 2.43 17.40
N ILE A 84 -0.05 3.44 17.15
CA ILE A 84 0.56 3.64 15.84
C ILE A 84 1.39 2.42 15.45
N ARG A 85 2.20 1.88 16.38
CA ARG A 85 3.00 0.66 16.15
C ARG A 85 2.12 -0.50 15.71
N GLN A 86 1.05 -0.79 16.45
CA GLN A 86 0.13 -1.87 16.11
C GLN A 86 -0.49 -1.71 14.71
N ARG A 87 -0.77 -0.48 14.26
CA ARG A 87 -1.36 -0.23 12.94
C ARG A 87 -0.36 -0.36 11.80
N VAL A 88 0.87 0.08 12.02
CA VAL A 88 1.96 -0.09 11.06
C VAL A 88 2.25 -1.58 10.88
N ASP A 89 2.34 -2.32 11.99
CA ASP A 89 2.49 -3.78 11.99
C ASP A 89 1.33 -4.46 11.24
N ALA A 90 0.08 -4.01 11.46
CA ALA A 90 -1.10 -4.52 10.78
C ALA A 90 -1.16 -4.16 9.28
N SER A 91 -0.41 -3.15 8.84
CA SER A 91 -0.31 -2.78 7.43
C SER A 91 0.74 -3.61 6.68
N GLY A 92 1.46 -4.49 7.38
CA GLY A 92 2.45 -5.39 6.78
C GLY A 92 3.78 -4.70 6.45
N VAL A 93 3.99 -3.47 6.94
CA VAL A 93 5.24 -2.74 6.74
C VAL A 93 6.19 -3.09 7.88
N GLY A 94 7.23 -3.87 7.59
CA GLY A 94 8.18 -4.33 8.59
C GLY A 94 9.05 -3.20 9.16
N GLU A 95 9.38 -3.30 10.44
CA GLU A 95 10.45 -2.54 11.12
C GLU A 95 10.31 -1.01 11.13
N ALA A 96 9.11 -0.48 11.40
CA ALA A 96 8.97 0.96 11.65
C ALA A 96 9.56 1.40 12.99
N ASP A 97 10.37 2.46 12.96
CA ASP A 97 10.90 3.10 14.17
C ASP A 97 9.97 4.24 14.60
N ILE A 98 9.48 4.17 15.83
CA ILE A 98 8.46 5.07 16.38
C ILE A 98 8.99 5.63 17.68
N THR A 99 9.21 6.95 17.70
CA THR A 99 9.76 7.67 18.85
C THR A 99 8.90 8.89 19.19
N THR A 100 8.77 9.18 20.48
CA THR A 100 8.15 10.42 20.97
C THR A 100 9.22 11.51 21.03
N GLN A 101 8.90 12.71 20.55
CA GLN A 101 9.82 13.85 20.50
C GLN A 101 9.12 15.11 20.98
N ALA A 102 9.89 16.07 21.51
CA ALA A 102 9.44 17.41 21.88
C ALA A 102 8.18 17.48 22.80
N GLY A 103 7.84 16.40 23.50
CA GLY A 103 6.69 16.32 24.42
C GLY A 103 5.32 16.18 23.76
N ASN A 104 5.14 16.59 22.50
CA ASN A 104 3.86 16.51 21.78
C ASN A 104 3.96 15.93 20.36
N GLN A 105 5.12 15.45 19.94
CA GLN A 105 5.33 14.90 18.60
C GLN A 105 5.64 13.41 18.64
N ILE A 106 5.21 12.69 17.61
CA ILE A 106 5.56 11.29 17.36
C ILE A 106 6.18 11.21 15.98
N VAL A 107 7.43 10.75 15.92
CA VAL A 107 8.16 10.54 14.68
C VAL A 107 8.09 9.07 14.32
N VAL A 108 7.54 8.81 13.14
CA VAL A 108 7.38 7.47 12.55
C VAL A 108 8.30 7.38 11.34
N GLN A 109 9.24 6.46 11.36
CA GLN A 109 10.15 6.18 10.26
C GLN A 109 9.85 4.80 9.71
N ILE A 110 9.61 4.74 8.40
CA ILE A 110 9.17 3.53 7.72
C ILE A 110 10.16 3.24 6.58
N PRO A 111 10.65 1.99 6.43
CA PRO A 111 11.50 1.65 5.29
C PRO A 111 10.71 1.74 3.97
N GLY A 112 11.33 2.35 2.95
CA GLY A 112 10.71 2.55 1.64
C GLY A 112 9.68 3.67 1.57
N LEU A 113 8.90 3.66 0.49
CA LEU A 113 7.80 4.61 0.25
C LEU A 113 6.53 4.13 0.94
N ALA A 114 6.03 4.92 1.89
CA ALA A 114 4.71 4.68 2.46
C ALA A 114 3.63 5.05 1.43
N ASP A 115 2.81 4.07 1.05
CA ASP A 115 1.64 4.30 0.20
C ASP A 115 0.61 5.19 0.92
N GLU A 116 -0.30 5.76 0.13
CA GLU A 116 -1.31 6.68 0.65
C GLU A 116 -2.26 5.98 1.63
N GLU A 117 -2.50 4.69 1.44
CA GLU A 117 -3.32 3.87 2.34
C GLU A 117 -2.66 3.71 3.73
N THR A 118 -1.37 3.40 3.79
CA THR A 118 -0.62 3.27 5.05
C THR A 118 -0.56 4.62 5.76
N ARG A 119 -0.33 5.72 5.04
CA ARG A 119 -0.38 7.07 5.61
C ARG A 119 -1.74 7.36 6.24
N ASN A 120 -2.82 7.09 5.52
CA ASN A 120 -4.19 7.28 6.03
C ASN A 120 -4.47 6.43 7.27
N ARG A 121 -3.97 5.19 7.33
CA ARG A 121 -4.12 4.30 8.51
C ARG A 121 -3.37 4.82 9.73
N ILE A 122 -2.21 5.45 9.53
CA ILE A 122 -1.41 6.06 10.59
C ILE A 122 -2.11 7.34 11.10
N GLU A 123 -2.59 8.19 10.19
CA GLU A 123 -3.21 9.48 10.52
C GLU A 123 -4.63 9.36 11.10
N ALA A 124 -5.40 8.35 10.70
CA ALA A 124 -6.80 8.22 11.11
C ALA A 124 -6.96 8.09 12.64
N SER A 125 -7.88 8.83 13.25
CA SER A 125 -8.29 8.57 14.63
C SER A 125 -9.19 7.32 14.67
N ALA A 126 -8.74 6.25 15.33
CA ALA A 126 -9.50 4.99 15.44
C ALA A 126 -10.58 5.10 16.53
N GLN A 127 -11.47 6.08 16.41
CA GLN A 127 -12.54 6.29 17.38
C GLN A 127 -13.73 5.39 17.05
N LEU A 128 -13.80 4.23 17.71
CA LEU A 128 -14.97 3.35 17.66
C LEU A 128 -16.01 3.80 18.70
N GLN A 129 -17.22 4.11 18.26
CA GLN A 129 -18.34 4.41 19.16
C GLN A 129 -19.52 3.49 18.90
N LEU A 130 -19.96 2.80 19.95
CA LEU A 130 -21.24 2.10 19.96
C LEU A 130 -22.31 3.10 20.40
N ARG A 131 -23.24 3.43 19.50
CA ARG A 131 -24.36 4.34 19.80
C ARG A 131 -25.66 3.54 19.85
N ALA A 132 -26.44 3.73 20.89
CA ALA A 132 -27.76 3.10 21.00
C ALA A 132 -28.70 3.69 19.95
N VAL A 133 -29.47 2.82 19.28
CA VAL A 133 -30.50 3.23 18.34
C VAL A 133 -31.72 3.70 19.13
N ILE A 134 -31.98 5.01 19.12
CA ILE A 134 -33.04 5.64 19.94
C ILE A 134 -34.44 5.50 19.35
N PHE A 135 -34.56 5.06 18.09
CA PHE A 135 -35.83 4.80 17.43
C PHE A 135 -35.67 3.69 16.40
N THR A 136 -36.49 2.65 16.51
CA THR A 136 -36.65 1.64 15.48
C THR A 136 -38.07 1.76 14.94
N GLY A 137 -38.21 2.13 13.67
CA GLY A 137 -39.51 2.10 12.99
C GLY A 137 -39.95 0.66 12.69
N ALA A 138 -41.12 0.51 12.07
CA ALA A 138 -41.41 -0.74 11.36
C ALA A 138 -40.27 -1.01 10.35
N PRO A 139 -39.82 -2.27 10.18
CA PRO A 139 -38.80 -2.58 9.19
C PRO A 139 -39.27 -2.05 7.84
N ALA A 140 -38.46 -1.19 7.21
CA ALA A 140 -38.71 -0.79 5.83
C ALA A 140 -38.67 -2.07 4.99
N THR A 141 -39.80 -2.45 4.40
CA THR A 141 -39.90 -3.61 3.51
C THR A 141 -39.62 -3.25 2.06
N SER A 142 -39.36 -1.96 1.79
CA SER A 142 -38.95 -1.42 0.49
C SER A 142 -37.91 -0.31 0.65
N TYR A 143 -37.12 -0.11 -0.39
CA TYR A 143 -36.25 1.06 -0.59
C TYR A 143 -36.63 1.76 -1.90
N VAL A 144 -36.30 3.04 -2.05
CA VAL A 144 -36.45 3.76 -3.31
C VAL A 144 -35.11 3.69 -4.05
N GLY A 145 -35.09 3.06 -5.23
CA GLY A 145 -33.89 2.98 -6.06
C GLY A 145 -33.54 4.31 -6.72
N ASP A 146 -32.37 4.38 -7.35
CA ASP A 146 -31.94 5.54 -8.16
C ASP A 146 -32.91 5.86 -9.32
N ASP A 147 -33.76 4.91 -9.68
CA ASP A 147 -34.83 5.04 -10.67
C ASP A 147 -36.13 5.65 -10.11
N GLY A 148 -36.13 6.02 -8.82
CA GLY A 148 -37.27 6.64 -8.13
C GLY A 148 -38.44 5.68 -7.85
N LYS A 149 -38.26 4.36 -8.05
CA LYS A 149 -39.30 3.36 -7.79
C LYS A 149 -39.09 2.67 -6.45
N GLU A 150 -40.19 2.37 -5.76
CA GLU A 150 -40.17 1.52 -4.57
C GLU A 150 -39.88 0.07 -4.98
N THR A 151 -38.75 -0.45 -4.50
CA THR A 151 -38.33 -1.84 -4.66
C THR A 151 -38.36 -2.54 -3.29
N PRO A 152 -39.06 -3.69 -3.16
CA PRO A 152 -39.03 -4.46 -1.93
C PRO A 152 -37.61 -4.91 -1.57
N TYR A 153 -37.24 -4.86 -0.29
CA TYR A 153 -36.02 -5.52 0.15
C TYR A 153 -36.14 -7.03 -0.10
N PRO A 154 -35.05 -7.72 -0.48
CA PRO A 154 -35.06 -9.16 -0.59
C PRO A 154 -35.42 -9.74 0.78
N SER A 155 -36.55 -10.45 0.84
CA SER A 155 -36.91 -11.19 2.04
C SER A 155 -35.94 -12.37 2.16
N PRO A 156 -35.40 -12.66 3.36
CA PRO A 156 -34.63 -13.87 3.58
C PRO A 156 -35.43 -15.10 3.12
N ASP A 157 -34.75 -16.08 2.52
CA ASP A 157 -35.37 -17.34 2.14
C ASP A 157 -36.09 -17.95 3.36
N PRO A 158 -37.36 -18.37 3.24
CA PRO A 158 -38.14 -18.90 4.36
C PRO A 158 -37.53 -20.17 5.00
N THR A 159 -36.54 -20.79 4.36
CA THR A 159 -35.77 -21.93 4.89
C THR A 159 -34.58 -21.51 5.76
N LEU A 160 -34.25 -20.21 5.85
CA LEU A 160 -33.16 -19.73 6.70
C LEU A 160 -33.57 -19.78 8.18
N ASN A 161 -32.71 -20.40 9.00
CA ASN A 161 -32.89 -20.41 10.44
C ASN A 161 -32.72 -18.99 11.00
N ALA A 162 -33.79 -18.46 11.61
CA ALA A 162 -33.79 -17.13 12.26
C ALA A 162 -33.16 -17.13 13.67
N ILE A 163 -32.78 -18.31 14.17
CA ILE A 163 -32.13 -18.48 15.47
C ILE A 163 -30.62 -18.51 15.24
N PRO A 164 -29.85 -17.54 15.76
CA PRO A 164 -28.40 -17.59 15.73
C PRO A 164 -27.92 -18.87 16.42
N THR A 165 -27.10 -19.68 15.74
CA THR A 165 -26.47 -20.84 16.37
C THR A 165 -25.52 -20.37 17.46
N ASP A 166 -25.67 -20.92 18.66
CA ASP A 166 -24.84 -20.65 19.86
C ASP A 166 -23.42 -21.23 19.77
N ARG A 167 -23.09 -21.88 18.65
CA ARG A 167 -21.84 -22.56 18.38
C ARG A 167 -21.29 -22.11 17.03
N PRO A 168 -19.99 -21.75 16.94
CA PRO A 168 -19.34 -21.53 15.66
C PRO A 168 -19.41 -22.81 14.83
N GLY A 169 -19.70 -22.67 13.54
CA GLY A 169 -19.71 -23.77 12.58
C GLY A 169 -18.37 -24.53 12.62
N LYS A 170 -18.44 -25.85 12.49
CA LYS A 170 -17.28 -26.73 12.40
C LYS A 170 -16.48 -26.47 11.12
#